data_AF-A0A7Y5JUM7-F1
#
_entry.id   AF-A0A7Y5JUM7-F1
#
_cell.length_a   1.000
_cell.length_b   1.000
_cell.length_c   1.000
_cell.angle_alpha   90.00
_cell.angle_beta   90.00
_cell.angle_gamma   90.00
#
_symmetry.space_group_name_H-M   'P 1'
#
loop_
_entity.id
_entity.type
_entity.pdbx_description
1 polymer ?
#
loop_
_entity_poly.entity_id
_entity_poly.type
_entity_poly.pdbx_seq_one_letter_code
_entity_poly.pdbx_strand_id
1 'polypeptide(L)'
;MTPTARPSGRWITTTEAAQRLGVKRATLYAYVSRGVLRSERRPGQQESLFDRAQIDALASSTRAAGGARPVLRFRSVASAVSSQVDGDLLYRSTPLADVVALGSFDEAAELVLGSLGAQPVPQVPASPAIDLGALPLERRMPVAVQLLAAADPFASDTDPDRVCRSARSTLRSAVALVAGRPTPPAASADVASLALEALGGSSTTAADVAVLRVLLVALLDHGLTASTVAARVAASTRAGLHDCLSAAYAAMAGPLHGA
;
A
#
# COMPACT_ATOMS: atom_id res chain seq x y z
N MET A 1 -40.31 -0.85 17.46
CA MET A 1 -39.71 0.05 16.46
C MET A 1 -38.83 1.04 17.21
N THR A 2 -37.54 0.75 17.31
CA THR A 2 -36.58 1.53 18.10
C THR A 2 -35.95 2.59 17.18
N PRO A 3 -35.97 3.89 17.51
CA PRO A 3 -35.33 4.89 16.68
C PRO A 3 -33.82 4.74 16.81
N THR A 4 -33.15 4.44 15.70
CA THR A 4 -31.70 4.42 15.57
C THR A 4 -31.15 5.82 15.89
N ALA A 5 -30.33 5.89 16.94
CA ALA A 5 -29.58 7.08 17.31
C ALA A 5 -28.70 7.53 16.13
N ARG A 6 -28.96 8.74 15.61
CA ARG A 6 -28.08 9.39 14.64
C ARG A 6 -26.77 9.76 15.37
N PRO A 7 -25.59 9.56 14.76
CA PRO A 7 -24.36 10.10 15.33
C PRO A 7 -24.52 11.61 15.41
N SER A 8 -24.34 12.15 16.62
CA SER A 8 -24.38 13.58 16.92
C SER A 8 -23.15 14.28 16.34
N GLY A 9 -23.10 14.38 15.01
CA GLY A 9 -22.15 15.20 14.28
C GLY A 9 -22.42 16.67 14.60
N ARG A 10 -21.40 17.38 15.13
CA ARG A 10 -21.44 18.81 15.42
C ARG A 10 -21.83 19.57 14.15
N TRP A 11 -23.02 20.17 14.13
CA TRP A 11 -23.51 20.97 13.00
C TRP A 11 -22.62 22.19 12.77
N ILE A 12 -22.27 22.45 11.50
CA ILE A 12 -21.45 23.61 11.10
C ILE A 12 -22.20 24.49 10.11
N THR A 13 -21.83 25.77 10.06
CA THR A 13 -22.49 26.77 9.20
C THR A 13 -22.15 26.55 7.73
N THR A 14 -22.93 27.18 6.84
CA THR A 14 -22.66 27.18 5.39
C THR A 14 -21.27 27.75 5.11
N THR A 15 -20.89 28.83 5.81
CA THR A 15 -19.58 29.47 5.66
C THR A 15 -18.44 28.55 6.10
N GLU A 16 -18.56 27.90 7.26
CA GLU A 16 -17.53 26.98 7.75
C GLU A 16 -17.40 25.73 6.85
N ALA A 17 -18.52 25.19 6.38
CA ALA A 17 -18.54 24.05 5.46
C ALA A 17 -17.89 24.37 4.11
N ALA A 18 -18.16 25.56 3.55
CA ALA A 18 -17.56 26.03 2.30
C ALA A 18 -16.03 26.19 2.44
N GLN A 19 -15.58 26.76 3.56
CA GLN A 19 -14.15 26.94 3.86
C GLN A 19 -13.42 25.60 3.99
N ARG A 20 -14.01 24.63 4.70
CA ARG A 20 -13.43 23.28 4.87
C ARG A 20 -13.25 22.52 3.56
N LEU A 21 -14.19 22.69 2.63
CA LEU A 21 -14.14 22.07 1.31
C LEU A 21 -13.30 22.86 0.29
N GLY A 22 -12.93 24.11 0.60
CA GLY A 22 -12.23 24.99 -0.33
C GLY A 22 -13.09 25.38 -1.54
N VAL A 23 -14.43 25.44 -1.38
CA VAL A 23 -15.37 25.76 -2.48
C VAL A 23 -16.21 26.99 -2.17
N LYS A 24 -16.79 27.60 -3.20
CA LYS A 24 -17.76 28.69 -3.04
C LYS A 24 -19.08 28.17 -2.45
N ARG A 25 -19.81 29.00 -1.70
CA ARG A 25 -21.14 28.67 -1.14
C ARG A 25 -22.12 28.16 -2.20
N ALA A 26 -22.09 28.72 -3.41
CA ALA A 26 -22.92 28.26 -4.53
C ALA A 26 -22.64 26.79 -4.90
N THR A 27 -21.37 26.38 -4.91
CA THR A 27 -20.96 24.99 -5.17
C THR A 27 -21.40 24.06 -4.05
N LEU A 28 -21.36 24.52 -2.80
CA LEU A 28 -21.88 23.76 -1.65
C LEU A 28 -23.38 23.46 -1.80
N TYR A 29 -24.19 24.45 -2.21
CA TYR A 29 -25.63 24.23 -2.47
C TYR A 29 -25.89 23.36 -3.70
N ALA A 30 -25.01 23.36 -4.70
CA ALA A 30 -25.11 22.43 -5.83
C ALA A 30 -24.95 20.97 -5.36
N TYR A 31 -24.08 20.69 -4.38
CA TYR A 31 -23.97 19.35 -3.78
C TYR A 31 -25.24 18.93 -3.05
N VAL A 32 -25.92 19.87 -2.39
CA VAL A 32 -27.23 19.61 -1.75
C VAL A 32 -28.28 19.29 -2.80
N SER A 33 -28.38 20.09 -3.87
CA SER A 33 -29.33 19.87 -4.96
C SER A 33 -29.13 18.52 -5.67
N ARG A 34 -27.88 18.05 -5.76
CA ARG A 34 -27.52 16.74 -6.32
C ARG A 34 -27.65 15.57 -5.32
N GLY A 35 -28.10 15.84 -4.09
CA GLY A 35 -28.28 14.83 -3.04
C GLY A 35 -26.99 14.30 -2.40
N VAL A 36 -25.84 14.96 -2.65
CA VAL A 36 -24.52 14.55 -2.12
C VAL A 36 -24.36 14.96 -0.65
N LEU A 37 -24.89 16.13 -0.28
CA LEU A 37 -24.86 16.65 1.10
C LEU A 37 -26.28 16.90 1.59
N ARG A 38 -26.49 16.76 2.90
CA ARG A 38 -27.73 17.19 3.55
C ARG A 38 -27.53 18.55 4.20
N SER A 39 -28.50 19.44 4.02
CA SER A 39 -28.56 20.72 4.72
C SER A 39 -29.84 20.82 5.54
N GLU A 40 -29.75 21.38 6.74
CA GLU A 40 -30.88 21.63 7.62
C GLU A 40 -30.97 23.13 7.93
N ARG A 41 -32.16 23.73 7.80
CA ARG A 41 -32.41 25.09 8.30
C ARG A 41 -33.00 25.00 9.70
N ARG A 42 -32.38 25.69 10.66
CA ARG A 42 -32.89 25.77 12.03
C ARG A 42 -33.47 27.15 12.33
N PRO A 43 -34.55 27.23 13.14
CA PRO A 43 -35.10 28.51 13.57
C PRO A 43 -34.04 29.37 14.26
N GLY A 44 -33.94 30.64 13.88
CA GLY A 44 -32.98 31.59 14.45
C GLY A 44 -31.58 31.59 13.84
N GLN A 45 -31.26 30.67 12.92
CA GLN A 45 -29.98 30.66 12.20
C GLN A 45 -30.14 31.30 10.81
N GLN A 46 -29.25 32.24 10.48
CA GLN A 46 -29.27 32.91 9.17
C GLN A 46 -28.75 32.00 8.03
N GLU A 47 -27.96 30.98 8.37
CA GLU A 47 -27.37 30.06 7.41
C GLU A 47 -27.92 28.65 7.55
N SER A 48 -27.97 27.91 6.43
CA SER A 48 -28.19 26.47 6.48
C SER A 48 -27.04 25.79 7.21
N LEU A 49 -27.37 24.80 8.03
CA LEU A 49 -26.41 23.99 8.76
C LEU A 49 -26.13 22.68 8.02
N PHE A 50 -24.91 22.21 8.16
CA PHE A 50 -24.42 20.99 7.54
C PHE A 50 -23.87 20.05 8.60
N ASP A 51 -24.02 18.75 8.37
CA ASP A 51 -23.39 17.73 9.19
C ASP A 51 -21.88 17.75 8.92
N ARG A 52 -21.08 18.03 9.95
CA ARG A 52 -19.62 18.10 9.83
C ARG A 52 -19.00 16.79 9.35
N ALA A 53 -19.54 15.64 9.76
CA ALA A 53 -19.00 14.35 9.32
C ALA A 53 -19.19 14.15 7.81
N GLN A 54 -20.30 14.62 7.23
CA GLN A 54 -20.52 14.57 5.78
C GLN A 54 -19.58 15.52 5.03
N ILE A 55 -19.33 16.70 5.58
CA ILE A 55 -18.39 17.67 5.00
C ILE A 55 -16.95 17.14 5.03
N ASP A 56 -16.52 16.60 6.16
CA ASP A 56 -15.16 16.05 6.32
C ASP A 56 -14.95 14.81 5.41
N ALA A 57 -15.98 13.96 5.25
CA ALA A 57 -15.95 12.81 4.32
C ALA A 57 -15.92 13.23 2.85
N LEU A 58 -16.62 14.31 2.48
CA LEU A 58 -16.54 14.85 1.12
C LEU A 58 -15.17 15.48 0.87
N ALA A 59 -14.63 16.22 1.84
CA ALA A 59 -13.32 16.85 1.74
C ALA A 59 -12.20 15.83 1.49
N SER A 60 -12.22 14.70 2.20
CA SER A 60 -11.25 13.61 1.98
C SER A 60 -11.38 12.96 0.61
N SER A 61 -12.60 12.84 0.07
CA SER A 61 -12.83 12.36 -1.30
C SER A 61 -12.35 13.34 -2.37
N THR A 62 -12.43 14.66 -2.15
CA THR A 62 -11.95 15.66 -3.13
C THR A 62 -10.44 15.87 -3.11
N ARG A 63 -9.77 15.68 -1.97
CA ARG A 63 -8.29 15.76 -1.90
C ARG A 63 -7.60 14.62 -2.67
N ALA A 64 -8.30 13.51 -2.87
CA ALA A 64 -7.86 12.46 -3.79
C ALA A 64 -7.91 12.87 -5.28
N ALA A 65 -8.47 14.04 -5.62
CA ALA A 65 -8.65 14.47 -7.02
C ALA A 65 -7.37 15.00 -7.70
N GLY A 66 -6.22 14.99 -7.02
CA GLY A 66 -4.91 15.16 -7.64
C GLY A 66 -4.31 13.86 -8.19
N GLY A 67 -4.92 12.71 -7.92
CA GLY A 67 -4.54 11.39 -8.43
C GLY A 67 -5.68 10.75 -9.24
N ALA A 68 -5.35 9.73 -10.03
CA ALA A 68 -6.33 8.97 -10.82
C ALA A 68 -7.56 8.60 -9.97
N ARG A 69 -8.77 8.87 -10.50
CA ARG A 69 -10.03 8.51 -9.82
C ARG A 69 -10.00 7.02 -9.49
N PRO A 70 -10.20 6.62 -8.22
CA PRO A 70 -10.21 5.21 -7.87
C PRO A 70 -11.32 4.50 -8.65
N VAL A 71 -10.94 3.51 -9.44
CA VAL A 71 -11.81 2.73 -10.35
C VAL A 71 -12.88 1.95 -9.56
N LEU A 72 -12.70 1.77 -8.25
CA LEU A 72 -13.62 1.05 -7.38
C LEU A 72 -13.87 1.84 -6.08
N ARG A 73 -15.14 2.06 -5.74
CA ARG A 73 -15.56 2.63 -4.45
C ARG A 73 -15.64 1.52 -3.40
N PHE A 74 -14.49 1.17 -2.81
CA PHE A 74 -14.48 0.26 -1.67
C PHE A 74 -15.02 0.96 -0.41
N ARG A 75 -15.73 0.20 0.44
CA ARG A 75 -15.99 0.62 1.82
C ARG A 75 -14.64 0.89 2.49
N SER A 76 -14.57 1.92 3.33
CA SER A 76 -13.35 2.27 4.07
C SER A 76 -12.82 1.03 4.79
N VAL A 77 -11.66 0.55 4.36
CA VAL A 77 -10.96 -0.53 5.05
C VAL A 77 -10.08 0.12 6.11
N ALA A 78 -10.32 -0.22 7.37
CA ALA A 78 -9.43 0.20 8.44
C ALA A 78 -8.05 -0.47 8.24
N SER A 79 -7.00 0.34 8.24
CA SER A 79 -5.61 -0.11 8.19
C SER A 79 -4.82 0.67 9.23
N ALA A 80 -3.87 -0.01 9.87
CA ALA A 80 -2.93 0.59 10.82
C ALA A 80 -1.48 0.51 10.30
N VAL A 81 -1.29 0.18 9.01
CA VAL A 81 0.05 -0.02 8.42
C VAL A 81 0.73 1.32 8.15
N SER A 82 0.07 2.21 7.40
CA SER A 82 0.54 3.56 7.15
C SER A 82 -0.55 4.61 7.36
N SER A 83 -0.13 5.83 7.66
CA SER A 83 -0.98 7.01 7.72
C SER A 83 -0.21 8.23 7.22
N GLN A 84 -0.93 9.20 6.66
CA GLN A 84 -0.36 10.49 6.31
C GLN A 84 -0.99 11.59 7.17
N VAL A 85 -0.16 12.34 7.89
CA VAL A 85 -0.58 13.44 8.77
C VAL A 85 0.23 14.67 8.41
N ASP A 86 -0.46 15.77 8.06
CA ASP A 86 0.17 17.05 7.68
C ASP A 86 1.26 16.96 6.58
N GLY A 87 1.15 15.94 5.72
CA GLY A 87 2.11 15.68 4.63
C GLY A 87 3.14 14.60 4.97
N ASP A 88 3.36 14.32 6.26
CA ASP A 88 4.32 13.32 6.72
C ASP A 88 3.74 11.91 6.62
N LEU A 89 4.55 10.99 6.08
CA LEU A 89 4.24 9.56 6.05
C LEU A 89 4.68 8.91 7.37
N LEU A 90 3.78 8.14 7.97
CA LEU A 90 4.07 7.34 9.15
C LEU A 90 3.80 5.87 8.85
N TYR A 91 4.71 5.01 9.29
CA TYR A 91 4.49 3.57 9.34
C TYR A 91 4.24 3.16 10.79
N ARG A 92 3.08 2.54 11.07
CA ARG A 92 2.69 2.13 12.44
C ARG A 92 2.89 3.24 13.48
N SER A 93 2.48 4.46 13.13
CA SER A 93 2.65 5.68 13.94
C SER A 93 4.10 6.16 14.13
N THR A 94 5.07 5.56 13.44
CA THR A 94 6.48 5.98 13.43
C THR A 94 6.74 6.83 12.18
N PRO A 95 7.26 8.07 12.31
CA PRO A 95 7.62 8.91 11.16
C PRO A 95 8.59 8.21 10.20
N LEU A 96 8.40 8.40 8.89
CA LEU A 96 9.26 7.81 7.86
C LEU A 96 10.75 8.11 8.09
N ALA A 97 11.09 9.33 8.53
CA ALA A 97 12.46 9.71 8.83
C ALA A 97 13.10 8.80 9.90
N ASP A 98 12.34 8.45 10.95
CA ASP A 98 12.80 7.59 12.03
C ASP A 98 12.94 6.14 11.56
N VAL A 99 12.02 5.68 10.69
CA VAL A 99 12.10 4.33 10.09
C VAL A 99 13.32 4.22 9.17
N VAL A 100 13.61 5.27 8.37
CA VAL A 100 14.80 5.33 7.54
C VAL A 100 16.08 5.37 8.40
N ALA A 101 16.04 6.06 9.54
CA ALA A 101 17.17 6.16 10.45
C ALA A 101 17.58 4.83 11.10
N LEU A 102 16.73 3.79 11.06
CA LEU A 102 17.11 2.41 11.42
C LEU A 102 18.29 1.89 10.57
N GLY A 103 18.42 2.38 9.34
CA GLY A 103 19.52 2.00 8.45
C GLY A 103 19.42 0.56 7.91
N SER A 104 18.33 -0.15 8.18
CA SER A 104 18.08 -1.53 7.77
C SER A 104 16.70 -1.66 7.11
N PHE A 105 16.66 -2.20 5.89
CA PHE A 105 15.39 -2.52 5.23
C PHE A 105 14.61 -3.59 6.00
N ASP A 106 15.31 -4.56 6.60
CA ASP A 106 14.69 -5.66 7.33
C ASP A 106 13.98 -5.17 8.59
N GLU A 107 14.61 -4.29 9.36
CA GLU A 107 14.00 -3.72 10.57
C GLU A 107 12.80 -2.83 10.21
N ALA A 108 12.91 -2.05 9.13
CA ALA A 108 11.79 -1.27 8.62
C ALA A 108 10.62 -2.17 8.17
N ALA A 109 10.91 -3.27 7.46
CA ALA A 109 9.89 -4.23 7.04
C ALA A 109 9.26 -4.96 8.24
N GLU A 110 10.03 -5.32 9.27
CA GLU A 110 9.51 -5.91 10.51
C GLU A 110 8.53 -4.96 11.23
N LEU A 111 8.89 -3.67 11.31
CA LEU A 111 8.02 -2.64 11.84
C LEU A 111 6.70 -2.58 11.05
N VAL A 112 6.78 -2.44 9.71
CA VAL A 112 5.59 -2.33 8.83
C VAL A 112 4.69 -3.55 8.93
N LEU A 113 5.27 -4.76 8.83
CA LEU A 113 4.54 -6.03 8.89
C LEU A 113 4.00 -6.31 10.30
N GLY A 114 4.65 -5.80 11.35
CA GLY A 114 4.32 -6.08 12.74
C GLY A 114 4.69 -7.52 13.15
N SER A 115 5.73 -8.08 12.54
CA SER A 115 6.17 -9.46 12.75
C SER A 115 7.68 -9.56 12.88
N LEU A 116 8.16 -10.34 13.85
CA LEU A 116 9.58 -10.59 14.06
C LEU A 116 10.02 -11.91 13.42
N GLY A 117 11.22 -11.91 12.83
CA GLY A 117 11.87 -13.10 12.27
C GLY A 117 11.42 -13.48 10.85
N ALA A 118 12.36 -14.03 10.08
CA ALA A 118 12.14 -14.52 8.72
C ALA A 118 12.21 -16.04 8.74
N GLN A 119 11.33 -16.71 8.00
CA GLN A 119 11.42 -18.17 7.81
C GLN A 119 12.20 -18.49 6.54
N PRO A 120 12.96 -19.59 6.49
CA PRO A 120 13.58 -20.04 5.24
C PRO A 120 12.50 -20.23 4.17
N VAL A 121 12.78 -19.73 2.97
CA VAL A 121 11.89 -19.94 1.81
C VAL A 121 12.38 -21.14 1.00
N PRO A 122 11.45 -21.92 0.41
CA PRO A 122 11.78 -23.05 -0.46
C PRO A 122 12.81 -22.68 -1.52
N GLN A 123 13.75 -23.59 -1.77
CA GLN A 123 14.75 -23.40 -2.80
C GLN A 123 14.08 -23.55 -4.17
N VAL A 124 14.26 -22.55 -5.04
CA VAL A 124 13.94 -22.70 -6.46
C VAL A 124 14.99 -23.63 -7.08
N PRO A 125 14.61 -24.52 -8.02
CA PRO A 125 15.58 -25.32 -8.75
C PRO A 125 16.72 -24.47 -9.32
N ALA A 126 17.96 -24.97 -9.24
CA ALA A 126 19.18 -24.23 -9.57
C ALA A 126 19.24 -23.66 -11.00
N SER A 127 18.40 -24.17 -11.91
CA SER A 127 18.24 -23.67 -13.27
C SER A 127 16.75 -23.51 -13.58
N PRO A 128 16.15 -22.31 -13.40
CA PRO A 128 14.81 -22.07 -13.90
C PRO A 128 14.81 -22.19 -15.43
N ALA A 129 13.74 -22.75 -16.01
CA ALA A 129 13.61 -22.88 -17.46
C ALA A 129 13.51 -21.52 -18.20
N ILE A 130 13.46 -20.41 -17.47
CA ILE A 130 13.25 -19.05 -17.97
C ILE A 130 14.42 -18.16 -17.53
N ASP A 131 15.06 -17.52 -18.50
CA ASP A 131 16.02 -16.43 -18.24
C ASP A 131 15.26 -15.14 -17.89
N LEU A 132 15.24 -14.78 -16.61
CA LEU A 132 14.60 -13.55 -16.12
C LEU A 132 15.29 -12.29 -16.66
N GLY A 133 16.59 -12.33 -16.96
CA GLY A 133 17.34 -11.20 -17.50
C GLY A 133 16.86 -10.80 -18.91
N ALA A 134 16.40 -11.78 -19.69
CA ALA A 134 15.86 -11.57 -21.03
C ALA A 134 14.43 -10.97 -21.05
N LEU A 135 13.74 -10.92 -19.91
CA LEU A 135 12.40 -10.35 -19.81
C LEU A 135 12.45 -8.82 -19.62
N PRO A 136 11.42 -8.07 -20.09
CA PRO A 136 11.21 -6.68 -19.70
C PRO A 136 11.24 -6.52 -18.18
N LEU A 137 11.81 -5.43 -17.68
CA LEU A 137 12.06 -5.20 -16.25
C LEU A 137 10.80 -5.40 -15.40
N GLU A 138 9.68 -4.85 -15.85
CA GLU A 138 8.37 -4.91 -15.21
C GLU A 138 7.77 -6.33 -15.16
N ARG A 139 8.31 -7.28 -15.94
CA ARG A 139 7.89 -8.69 -15.95
C ARG A 139 8.76 -9.60 -15.09
N ARG A 140 9.96 -9.16 -14.68
CA ARG A 140 10.91 -10.02 -13.97
C ARG A 140 10.41 -10.44 -12.59
N MET A 141 9.97 -9.49 -11.77
CA MET A 141 9.46 -9.77 -10.42
C MET A 141 8.19 -10.65 -10.41
N PRO A 142 7.14 -10.38 -11.24
CA PRO A 142 5.99 -11.27 -11.33
C PRO A 142 6.35 -12.72 -11.68
N VAL A 143 7.26 -12.91 -12.65
CA VAL A 143 7.69 -14.26 -13.04
C VAL A 143 8.52 -14.92 -11.93
N ALA A 144 9.43 -14.19 -11.28
CA ALA A 144 10.21 -14.69 -10.15
C ALA A 144 9.32 -15.16 -8.99
N VAL A 145 8.25 -14.41 -8.67
CA VAL A 145 7.26 -14.79 -7.65
C VAL A 145 6.53 -16.07 -8.01
N GLN A 146 6.16 -16.28 -9.29
CA GLN A 146 5.50 -17.51 -9.72
C GLN A 146 6.45 -18.72 -9.75
N LEU A 147 7.74 -18.51 -10.04
CA LEU A 147 8.75 -19.57 -9.91
C LEU A 147 8.91 -20.01 -8.45
N LEU A 148 8.90 -19.06 -7.51
CA LEU A 148 8.89 -19.36 -6.07
C LEU A 148 7.62 -20.09 -5.65
N ALA A 149 6.46 -19.66 -6.14
CA ALA A 149 5.17 -20.30 -5.86
C ALA A 149 5.15 -21.77 -6.31
N ALA A 150 5.67 -22.05 -7.51
CA ALA A 150 5.75 -23.40 -8.06
C ALA A 150 6.67 -24.33 -7.24
N ALA A 151 7.65 -23.76 -6.52
CA ALA A 151 8.57 -24.50 -5.67
C ALA A 151 8.13 -24.59 -4.19
N ASP A 152 7.07 -23.87 -3.78
CA ASP A 152 6.63 -23.82 -2.39
C ASP A 152 5.54 -24.86 -2.10
N PRO A 153 5.85 -25.94 -1.33
CA PRO A 153 4.87 -26.96 -0.97
C PRO A 153 3.74 -26.43 -0.07
N PHE A 154 3.90 -25.22 0.47
CA PHE A 154 2.94 -24.54 1.33
C PHE A 154 2.41 -23.26 0.68
N ALA A 155 2.44 -23.15 -0.66
CA ALA A 155 1.98 -21.96 -1.37
C ALA A 155 0.52 -21.56 -1.03
N SER A 156 -0.33 -22.56 -0.72
CA SER A 156 -1.74 -22.37 -0.34
C SER A 156 -1.96 -22.15 1.15
N ASP A 157 -0.90 -22.17 1.98
CA ASP A 157 -1.02 -21.92 3.41
C ASP A 157 -1.28 -20.43 3.66
N THR A 158 -2.33 -20.15 4.44
CA THR A 158 -2.82 -18.80 4.74
C THR A 158 -2.73 -18.48 6.24
N ASP A 159 -2.03 -19.31 7.02
CA ASP A 159 -1.72 -19.01 8.42
C ASP A 159 -0.99 -17.65 8.52
N PRO A 160 -1.50 -16.68 9.31
CA PRO A 160 -0.95 -15.34 9.36
C PRO A 160 0.52 -15.28 9.78
N ASP A 161 0.91 -16.09 10.77
CA ASP A 161 2.29 -16.11 11.26
C ASP A 161 3.22 -16.66 10.19
N ARG A 162 2.79 -17.71 9.49
CA ARG A 162 3.55 -18.26 8.36
C ARG A 162 3.70 -17.26 7.23
N VAL A 163 2.60 -16.62 6.81
CA VAL A 163 2.59 -15.63 5.72
C VAL A 163 3.48 -14.43 6.04
N CYS A 164 3.38 -13.87 7.25
CA CYS A 164 4.23 -12.74 7.67
C CYS A 164 5.72 -13.11 7.67
N ARG A 165 6.06 -14.30 8.19
CA ARG A 165 7.45 -14.75 8.25
C ARG A 165 8.02 -15.16 6.90
N SER A 166 7.19 -15.63 5.96
CA SER A 166 7.63 -15.99 4.60
C SER A 166 7.75 -14.78 3.69
N ALA A 167 6.95 -13.72 3.89
CA ALA A 167 6.91 -12.53 3.02
C ALA A 167 8.29 -11.92 2.75
N ARG A 168 9.10 -11.68 3.79
CA ARG A 168 10.44 -11.08 3.64
C ARG A 168 11.40 -12.00 2.88
N SER A 169 11.39 -13.28 3.21
CA SER A 169 12.23 -14.26 2.51
C SER A 169 11.78 -14.45 1.06
N THR A 170 10.48 -14.41 0.76
CA THR A 170 9.94 -14.48 -0.60
C THR A 170 10.38 -13.26 -1.40
N LEU A 171 10.29 -12.06 -0.82
CA LEU A 171 10.81 -10.84 -1.45
C LEU A 171 12.31 -10.96 -1.75
N ARG A 172 13.10 -11.35 -0.77
CA ARG A 172 14.55 -11.47 -0.92
C ARG A 172 14.94 -12.51 -1.97
N SER A 173 14.30 -13.67 -1.97
CA SER A 173 14.50 -14.71 -2.98
C SER A 173 14.07 -14.25 -4.36
N ALA A 174 12.96 -13.52 -4.48
CA ALA A 174 12.50 -12.99 -5.77
C ALA A 174 13.52 -12.00 -6.34
N VAL A 175 14.01 -11.06 -5.53
CA VAL A 175 15.03 -10.08 -5.96
C VAL A 175 16.34 -10.79 -6.33
N ALA A 176 16.76 -11.80 -5.57
CA ALA A 176 17.93 -12.60 -5.90
C ALA A 176 17.80 -13.34 -7.23
N LEU A 177 16.62 -13.93 -7.50
CA LEU A 177 16.33 -14.56 -8.79
C LEU A 177 16.44 -13.55 -9.95
N VAL A 178 15.90 -12.34 -9.77
CA VAL A 178 16.01 -11.27 -10.78
C VAL A 178 17.47 -10.83 -10.96
N ALA A 179 18.29 -10.87 -9.90
CA ALA A 179 19.74 -10.64 -9.97
C ALA A 179 20.53 -11.83 -10.56
N GLY A 180 19.86 -12.87 -11.06
CA GLY A 180 20.53 -14.05 -11.63
C GLY A 180 21.16 -14.98 -10.58
N ARG A 181 20.73 -14.88 -9.31
CA ARG A 181 21.20 -15.73 -8.20
C ARG A 181 20.11 -16.77 -7.89
N PRO A 182 20.21 -18.01 -8.40
CA PRO A 182 19.18 -19.03 -8.22
C PRO A 182 19.12 -19.60 -6.79
N THR A 183 20.22 -19.50 -6.04
CA THR A 183 20.27 -19.93 -4.64
C THR A 183 19.68 -18.85 -3.73
N PRO A 184 18.87 -19.22 -2.73
CA PRO A 184 18.38 -18.26 -1.76
C PRO A 184 19.54 -17.53 -1.09
N PRO A 185 19.51 -16.20 -1.04
CA PRO A 185 20.53 -15.42 -0.36
C PRO A 185 20.50 -15.68 1.14
N ALA A 186 21.61 -15.40 1.81
CA ALA A 186 21.67 -15.43 3.28
C ALA A 186 20.58 -14.54 3.88
N ALA A 187 20.05 -14.92 5.05
CA ALA A 187 19.04 -14.13 5.75
C ALA A 187 19.52 -12.70 6.06
N SER A 188 20.84 -12.50 6.20
CA SER A 188 21.49 -11.22 6.44
C SER A 188 21.78 -10.41 5.17
N ALA A 189 21.45 -10.91 3.97
CA ALA A 189 21.72 -10.19 2.74
C ALA A 189 20.81 -8.95 2.63
N ASP A 190 21.44 -7.79 2.43
CA ASP A 190 20.75 -6.51 2.24
C ASP A 190 19.96 -6.53 0.93
N VAL A 191 18.63 -6.38 1.05
CA VAL A 191 17.71 -6.32 -0.10
C VAL A 191 18.06 -5.16 -1.02
N ALA A 192 18.57 -4.04 -0.49
CA ALA A 192 19.01 -2.91 -1.31
C ALA A 192 20.20 -3.30 -2.20
N SER A 193 21.19 -4.00 -1.67
CA SER A 193 22.32 -4.50 -2.47
C SER A 193 21.86 -5.49 -3.55
N LEU A 194 20.97 -6.42 -3.20
CA LEU A 194 20.41 -7.38 -4.16
C LEU A 194 19.60 -6.67 -5.27
N ALA A 195 18.83 -5.64 -4.91
CA ALA A 195 18.04 -4.86 -5.86
C ALA A 195 18.95 -4.03 -6.78
N LEU A 196 20.03 -3.45 -6.24
CA LEU A 196 21.01 -2.72 -7.06
C LEU A 196 21.65 -3.62 -8.12
N GLU A 197 22.05 -4.83 -7.72
CA GLU A 197 22.58 -5.83 -8.65
C GLU A 197 21.54 -6.30 -9.68
N ALA A 198 20.29 -6.52 -9.24
CA ALA A 198 19.17 -6.87 -10.12
C ALA A 198 18.89 -5.83 -11.21
N LEU A 199 19.24 -4.56 -10.95
CA LEU A 199 19.12 -3.44 -11.87
C LEU A 199 20.39 -3.24 -12.74
N GLY A 200 21.39 -4.12 -12.61
CA GLY A 200 22.66 -4.03 -13.34
C GLY A 200 23.69 -3.09 -12.72
N GLY A 201 23.44 -2.62 -11.49
CA GLY A 201 24.39 -1.81 -10.72
C GLY A 201 25.45 -2.65 -10.00
N SER A 202 26.44 -1.98 -9.42
CA SER A 202 27.47 -2.60 -8.57
C SER A 202 27.19 -2.34 -7.09
N SER A 203 27.09 -3.39 -6.28
CA SER A 203 26.89 -3.29 -4.82
C SER A 203 28.13 -2.82 -4.03
N THR A 204 29.23 -2.50 -4.73
CA THR A 204 30.49 -2.03 -4.13
C THR A 204 30.42 -0.58 -3.64
N THR A 205 29.42 0.20 -4.03
CA THR A 205 29.26 1.60 -3.63
C THR A 205 28.28 1.72 -2.46
N ALA A 206 28.82 1.88 -1.25
CA ALA A 206 28.01 1.99 -0.03
C ALA A 206 26.98 3.14 -0.09
N ALA A 207 27.29 4.23 -0.80
CA ALA A 207 26.38 5.36 -1.00
C ALA A 207 25.15 4.98 -1.86
N ASP A 208 25.34 4.26 -2.97
CA ASP A 208 24.23 3.87 -3.85
C ASP A 208 23.30 2.87 -3.15
N VAL A 209 23.87 1.93 -2.41
CA VAL A 209 23.11 1.00 -1.58
C VAL A 209 22.31 1.75 -0.52
N ALA A 210 22.90 2.76 0.13
CA ALA A 210 22.20 3.57 1.13
C ALA A 210 21.04 4.37 0.51
N VAL A 211 21.24 5.02 -0.64
CA VAL A 211 20.18 5.76 -1.35
C VAL A 211 19.05 4.82 -1.77
N LEU A 212 19.38 3.66 -2.33
CA LEU A 212 18.38 2.68 -2.73
C LEU A 212 17.63 2.12 -1.52
N ARG A 213 18.30 1.92 -0.39
CA ARG A 213 17.64 1.48 0.86
C ARG A 213 16.61 2.51 1.34
N VAL A 214 16.96 3.80 1.34
CA VAL A 214 16.02 4.88 1.68
C VAL A 214 14.79 4.82 0.77
N LEU A 215 15.00 4.69 -0.54
CA LEU A 215 13.91 4.58 -1.51
C LEU A 215 13.03 3.36 -1.25
N LEU A 216 13.62 2.19 -1.04
CA LEU A 216 12.87 0.96 -0.77
C LEU A 216 12.08 1.05 0.55
N VAL A 217 12.64 1.66 1.59
CA VAL A 217 11.94 1.90 2.86
C VAL A 217 10.76 2.85 2.66
N ALA A 218 10.94 3.94 1.92
CA ALA A 218 9.88 4.90 1.62
C ALA A 218 8.74 4.32 0.75
N LEU A 219 9.01 3.20 0.05
CA LEU A 219 8.04 2.50 -0.80
C LEU A 219 7.45 1.25 -0.13
N LEU A 220 7.73 0.99 1.15
CA LEU A 220 7.21 -0.19 1.86
C LEU A 220 5.68 -0.25 1.88
N ASP A 221 5.02 0.90 1.97
CA ASP A 221 3.58 1.02 1.83
C ASP A 221 3.16 2.42 1.37
N HIS A 222 2.06 2.46 0.61
CA HIS A 222 1.40 3.69 0.17
C HIS A 222 -0.13 3.58 0.34
N GLY A 223 -0.56 2.93 1.43
CA GLY A 223 -1.97 2.76 1.76
C GLY A 223 -2.75 1.90 0.75
N LEU A 224 -4.04 2.20 0.58
CA LEU A 224 -4.96 1.42 -0.25
C LEU A 224 -4.87 1.76 -1.74
N THR A 225 -3.68 1.59 -2.33
CA THR A 225 -3.47 1.69 -3.78
C THR A 225 -4.26 0.62 -4.55
N ALA A 226 -4.37 0.74 -5.87
CA ALA A 226 -5.05 -0.26 -6.69
C ALA A 226 -4.42 -1.66 -6.57
N SER A 227 -3.09 -1.76 -6.50
CA SER A 227 -2.37 -3.02 -6.28
C SER A 227 -2.59 -3.57 -4.88
N THR A 228 -2.54 -2.74 -3.83
CA THR A 228 -2.85 -3.14 -2.46
C THR A 228 -4.27 -3.69 -2.36
N VAL A 229 -5.23 -3.04 -3.01
CA VAL A 229 -6.62 -3.47 -3.05
C VAL A 229 -6.78 -4.80 -3.80
N ALA A 230 -6.13 -4.96 -4.95
CA ALA A 230 -6.15 -6.22 -5.71
C ALA A 230 -5.59 -7.39 -4.89
N ALA A 231 -4.47 -7.19 -4.18
CA ALA A 231 -3.91 -8.18 -3.26
C ALA A 231 -4.91 -8.57 -2.18
N ARG A 232 -5.61 -7.59 -1.58
CA ARG A 232 -6.63 -7.84 -0.54
C ARG A 232 -7.86 -8.57 -1.07
N VAL A 233 -8.27 -8.31 -2.31
CA VAL A 233 -9.37 -9.05 -2.96
C VAL A 233 -8.98 -10.51 -3.13
N ALA A 234 -7.78 -10.82 -3.64
CA ALA A 234 -7.28 -12.18 -3.74
C ALA A 234 -7.18 -12.86 -2.35
N ALA A 235 -6.64 -12.15 -1.35
CA ALA A 235 -6.58 -12.67 0.02
C ALA A 235 -7.97 -12.98 0.61
N SER A 236 -9.00 -12.20 0.24
CA SER A 236 -10.38 -12.44 0.70
C SER A 236 -10.99 -13.74 0.20
N THR A 237 -10.43 -14.32 -0.87
CA THR A 237 -10.80 -15.65 -1.37
C THR A 237 -9.90 -16.76 -0.81
N ARG A 238 -9.07 -16.45 0.20
CA ARG A 238 -8.04 -17.35 0.77
C ARG A 238 -6.97 -17.77 -0.24
N ALA A 239 -6.63 -16.89 -1.19
CA ALA A 239 -5.48 -17.11 -2.06
C ALA A 239 -4.17 -17.05 -1.26
N GLY A 240 -3.17 -17.82 -1.68
CA GLY A 240 -1.85 -17.85 -1.07
C GLY A 240 -1.07 -16.53 -1.23
N LEU A 241 0.05 -16.40 -0.53
CA LEU A 241 0.91 -15.21 -0.59
C LEU A 241 1.30 -14.85 -2.03
N HIS A 242 1.78 -15.82 -2.80
CA HIS A 242 2.28 -15.60 -4.17
C HIS A 242 1.14 -15.20 -5.13
N ASP A 243 -0.05 -15.78 -4.98
CA ASP A 243 -1.23 -15.42 -5.79
C ASP A 243 -1.73 -14.01 -5.47
N CYS A 244 -1.68 -13.62 -4.19
CA CYS A 244 -1.98 -12.25 -3.77
C CYS A 244 -1.00 -11.24 -4.39
N LEU A 245 0.30 -11.58 -4.42
CA LEU A 245 1.32 -10.78 -5.10
C LEU A 245 1.05 -10.71 -6.61
N SER A 246 0.69 -11.82 -7.26
CA SER A 246 0.34 -11.84 -8.68
C SER A 246 -0.84 -10.94 -9.02
N ALA A 247 -1.89 -10.93 -8.20
CA ALA A 247 -3.01 -9.99 -8.35
C ALA A 247 -2.56 -8.54 -8.19
N ALA A 248 -1.67 -8.26 -7.22
CA ALA A 248 -1.10 -6.93 -7.01
C ALA A 248 -0.27 -6.45 -8.22
N TYR A 249 0.60 -7.31 -8.76
CA TYR A 249 1.42 -7.03 -9.94
C TYR A 249 0.56 -6.79 -11.18
N ALA A 250 -0.51 -7.57 -11.38
CA ALA A 250 -1.43 -7.37 -12.49
C ALA A 250 -2.09 -5.98 -12.44
N ALA A 251 -2.51 -5.53 -11.26
CA ALA A 251 -3.05 -4.18 -11.07
C ALA A 251 -1.98 -3.08 -11.22
N MET A 252 -0.75 -3.35 -10.76
CA MET A 252 0.39 -2.42 -10.89
C MET A 252 0.82 -2.18 -12.33
N ALA A 253 0.71 -3.18 -13.20
CA ALA A 253 1.04 -3.04 -14.62
C ALA A 253 0.11 -2.08 -15.40
N GLY A 254 -0.95 -1.55 -14.78
CA GLY A 254 -1.83 -0.56 -15.40
C GLY A 254 -1.15 0.81 -15.53
N PRO A 255 -1.29 1.51 -16.69
CA PRO A 255 -0.61 2.78 -16.95
C PRO A 255 -1.06 3.96 -16.08
N LEU A 256 -2.15 3.79 -15.32
CA LEU A 256 -2.68 4.79 -14.39
C LEU A 256 -2.29 4.50 -12.93
N HIS A 257 -1.44 3.49 -12.69
CA HIS A 257 -1.04 3.08 -11.34
C HIS A 257 0.48 2.95 -11.19
N GLY A 258 1.11 1.96 -11.85
CA GLY A 258 2.51 1.61 -11.62
C GLY A 258 3.47 1.89 -12.77
N ALA A 259 3.02 2.59 -13.82
CA ALA A 259 3.87 3.02 -14.93
C ALA A 259 4.72 4.24 -14.56
#